data_AF-A0A544QS51-F1
#
_entry.id   AF-A0A544QS51-F1
#
_cell.length_a   1.000
_cell.length_b   1.000
_cell.length_c   1.000
_cell.angle_alpha   90.00
_cell.angle_beta   90.00
_cell.angle_gamma   90.00
#
_symmetry.space_group_name_H-M   'P 1'
#
loop_
_entity.id
_entity.type
_entity.pdbx_description
1 polymer ?
#
loop_
_entity_poly.entity_id
_entity_poly.type
_entity_poly.pdbx_seq_one_letter_code
_entity_poly.pdbx_strand_id
1 'polypeptide(L)'
;MAAGVVLAAVGGDHLLGEPPARLHPVALFGRLVGPLDREWRAPRLVGSVAAIGFPLLAAGIVALAVWLAGDIAPLAGGVVAAGVLFSTVSLRLLCATASDVLEQTDTDLAGAREALLALAGRNATDLSAAHVRSAAVESVAENLSDGFVAPLVGFGIAVIVAGWWFSLEVTLAAATAAAAWIKAVNTMDSMVGYRSKPVGWGAARLDDLVMWIPARLTALAISAAALSPDPVLTGRRWARLPASPNAGWPMATLAAALGVRLEKPGHYTLNSVAALPTTAEGHHGVAIVGRAGWLTALTTAVIVGV
;
A
#
# COMPACT_ATOMS: atom_id res chain seq x y z
N MET A 1 23.43 5.16 -6.29
CA MET A 1 22.37 6.14 -6.65
C MET A 1 20.98 5.67 -6.19
N ALA A 2 20.55 4.45 -6.54
CA ALA A 2 19.24 3.91 -6.15
C ALA A 2 18.97 3.94 -4.63
N ALA A 3 19.96 3.61 -3.79
CA ALA A 3 19.81 3.72 -2.33
C ALA A 3 19.50 5.16 -1.87
N GLY A 4 20.16 6.15 -2.47
CA GLY A 4 19.89 7.57 -2.22
C GLY A 4 18.48 7.99 -2.65
N VAL A 5 17.96 7.42 -3.74
CA VAL A 5 16.57 7.64 -4.20
C VAL A 5 15.56 7.13 -3.17
N VAL A 6 15.76 5.91 -2.65
CA VAL A 6 14.89 5.33 -1.60
C VAL A 6 14.93 6.17 -0.33
N LEU A 7 16.13 6.52 0.14
CA LEU A 7 16.30 7.32 1.37
C LEU A 7 15.73 8.73 1.23
N ALA A 8 15.92 9.39 0.07
CA ALA A 8 15.36 10.70 -0.19
C ALA A 8 13.83 10.67 -0.28
N ALA A 9 13.26 9.64 -0.92
CA ALA A 9 11.81 9.49 -1.03
C ALA A 9 11.14 9.27 0.33
N VAL A 10 11.62 8.29 1.10
CA VAL A 10 11.03 7.95 2.42
C VAL A 10 11.34 9.03 3.46
N GLY A 11 12.54 9.62 3.43
CA GLY A 11 12.86 10.78 4.25
C GLY A 11 11.97 11.98 3.92
N GLY A 12 11.67 12.18 2.64
CA GLY A 12 10.71 13.17 2.15
C GLY A 12 9.30 12.96 2.71
N ASP A 13 8.76 11.74 2.65
CA ASP A 13 7.45 11.39 3.24
C ASP A 13 7.39 11.75 4.72
N HIS A 14 8.43 11.38 5.47
CA HIS A 14 8.50 11.67 6.89
C HIS A 14 8.55 13.18 7.18
N LEU A 15 9.37 13.94 6.45
CA LEU A 15 9.62 15.36 6.72
C LEU A 15 8.55 16.29 6.14
N LEU A 16 8.18 16.08 4.88
CA LEU A 16 7.33 16.98 4.10
C LEU A 16 5.86 16.57 4.12
N GLY A 17 5.56 15.29 4.34
CA GLY A 17 4.21 14.74 4.18
C GLY A 17 3.74 14.74 2.72
N GLU A 18 2.44 14.56 2.49
CA GLU A 18 1.90 14.39 1.15
C GLU A 18 1.78 15.69 0.34
N PRO A 19 2.04 15.66 -0.98
CA PRO A 19 1.64 16.73 -1.88
C PRO A 19 0.14 17.01 -1.81
N PRO A 20 -0.31 18.26 -2.04
CA PRO A 20 -1.74 18.55 -2.16
C PRO A 20 -2.41 17.69 -3.23
N ALA A 21 -3.62 17.17 -2.95
CA ALA A 21 -4.34 16.22 -3.81
C ALA A 21 -4.57 16.69 -5.27
N ARG A 22 -4.54 18.01 -5.51
CA ARG A 22 -4.63 18.59 -6.86
C ARG A 22 -3.37 18.35 -7.71
N LEU A 23 -2.20 18.24 -7.08
CA LEU A 23 -0.90 18.03 -7.71
C LEU A 23 -0.40 16.58 -7.55
N HIS A 24 -1.01 15.80 -6.66
CA HIS A 24 -0.55 14.46 -6.34
C HIS A 24 -0.74 13.49 -7.54
N PRO A 25 0.35 12.87 -8.07
CA PRO A 25 0.29 11.98 -9.23
C PRO A 25 -0.73 10.83 -9.11
N VAL A 26 -0.78 10.17 -7.95
CA VAL A 26 -1.78 9.11 -7.68
C VAL A 26 -3.22 9.64 -7.70
N ALA A 27 -3.49 10.82 -7.12
CA ALA A 27 -4.83 11.41 -7.16
C ALA A 27 -5.21 11.87 -8.59
N LEU A 28 -4.26 12.37 -9.37
CA LEU A 28 -4.44 12.67 -10.79
C LEU A 28 -4.77 11.40 -11.58
N PHE A 29 -4.02 10.32 -11.36
CA PHE A 29 -4.28 9.01 -11.96
C PHE A 29 -5.68 8.51 -11.60
N GLY A 30 -6.08 8.61 -10.33
CA GLY A 30 -7.44 8.24 -9.90
C GLY A 30 -8.53 9.03 -10.63
N ARG A 31 -8.34 10.33 -10.86
CA ARG A 31 -9.28 11.13 -11.68
C ARG A 31 -9.41 10.64 -13.12
N LEU A 32 -8.32 10.12 -13.70
CA LEU A 32 -8.35 9.52 -15.05
C LEU A 32 -9.05 8.16 -15.06
N VAL A 33 -8.94 7.39 -13.98
CA VAL A 33 -9.61 6.09 -13.82
C VAL A 33 -11.09 6.25 -13.48
N GLY A 34 -11.49 7.29 -12.76
CA GLY A 34 -12.87 7.52 -12.31
C GLY A 34 -13.98 7.29 -13.36
N PRO A 35 -13.86 7.80 -14.60
CA PRO A 35 -14.83 7.56 -15.68
C PRO A 35 -15.01 6.09 -16.10
N LEU A 36 -14.14 5.18 -15.64
CA LEU A 36 -14.28 3.73 -15.84
C LEU A 36 -15.41 3.15 -14.98
N ASP A 37 -15.69 3.76 -13.82
CA ASP A 37 -16.69 3.33 -12.85
C ASP A 37 -18.12 3.68 -13.31
N ARG A 38 -18.56 2.96 -14.34
CA ARG A 38 -19.90 3.08 -14.92
C ARG A 38 -20.29 1.78 -15.59
N GLU A 39 -21.52 1.74 -16.08
CA GLU A 39 -21.99 0.62 -16.87
C GLU A 39 -21.38 0.62 -18.27
N TRP A 40 -21.01 -0.58 -18.72
CA TRP A 40 -20.43 -0.83 -20.03
C TRP A 40 -21.13 -2.02 -20.66
N ARG A 41 -21.21 -2.05 -22.00
CA ARG A 41 -21.78 -3.21 -22.73
C ARG A 41 -20.97 -4.49 -22.53
N ALA A 42 -19.63 -4.36 -22.43
CA ALA A 42 -18.70 -5.46 -22.19
C ALA A 42 -17.79 -5.13 -20.99
N PRO A 43 -18.35 -5.09 -19.76
CA PRO A 43 -17.68 -4.48 -18.61
C PRO A 43 -16.37 -5.18 -18.25
N ARG A 44 -16.32 -6.52 -18.28
CA ARG A 44 -15.10 -7.27 -17.98
C ARG A 44 -13.98 -7.02 -18.99
N LEU A 45 -14.31 -6.91 -20.29
CA LEU A 45 -13.32 -6.65 -21.34
C LEU A 45 -12.73 -5.25 -21.16
N VAL A 46 -13.60 -4.23 -21.08
CA VAL A 46 -13.17 -2.83 -20.89
C VAL A 46 -12.33 -2.68 -19.63
N GLY A 47 -12.80 -3.25 -18.52
CA GLY A 47 -12.09 -3.28 -17.25
C GLY A 47 -10.73 -3.94 -17.31
N SER A 48 -10.61 -5.09 -17.98
CA SER A 48 -9.34 -5.83 -18.09
C SER A 48 -8.33 -5.11 -19.00
N VAL A 49 -8.79 -4.51 -20.11
CA VAL A 49 -7.95 -3.68 -20.97
C VAL A 49 -7.46 -2.45 -20.20
N ALA A 50 -8.34 -1.78 -19.45
CA ALA A 50 -7.99 -0.63 -18.63
C ALA A 50 -7.00 -1.00 -17.51
N ALA A 51 -7.22 -2.14 -16.83
CA ALA A 51 -6.37 -2.65 -15.76
C ALA A 51 -4.92 -2.90 -16.20
N ILE A 52 -4.70 -3.25 -17.48
CA ILE A 52 -3.35 -3.42 -18.04
C ILE A 52 -2.84 -2.08 -18.61
N GLY A 53 -3.68 -1.39 -19.38
CA GLY A 53 -3.29 -0.21 -20.15
C GLY A 53 -2.93 0.99 -19.27
N PHE A 54 -3.73 1.33 -18.26
CA PHE A 54 -3.46 2.51 -17.43
C PHE A 54 -2.18 2.38 -16.60
N PRO A 55 -1.92 1.26 -15.89
CA PRO A 55 -0.66 1.09 -15.16
C PRO A 55 0.55 1.09 -16.09
N LEU A 56 0.48 0.44 -17.26
CA LEU A 56 1.58 0.46 -18.24
C LEU A 56 1.84 1.87 -18.79
N LEU A 57 0.80 2.65 -19.04
CA LEU A 57 0.93 4.04 -19.46
C LEU A 57 1.61 4.89 -18.39
N ALA A 58 1.17 4.77 -17.13
CA ALA A 58 1.79 5.47 -16.00
C ALA A 58 3.28 5.10 -15.86
N ALA A 59 3.59 3.80 -15.94
CA ALA A 59 4.95 3.28 -15.90
C ALA A 59 5.80 3.83 -17.06
N GLY A 60 5.27 3.87 -18.28
CA GLY A 60 5.96 4.40 -19.45
C GLY A 60 6.25 5.89 -19.38
N ILE A 61 5.30 6.69 -18.88
CA ILE A 61 5.50 8.13 -18.65
C ILE A 61 6.60 8.36 -17.62
N VAL A 62 6.58 7.61 -16.52
CA VAL A 62 7.60 7.69 -15.46
C VAL A 62 8.97 7.26 -15.98
N ALA A 63 9.05 6.13 -16.69
CA ALA A 63 10.30 5.65 -17.28
C ALA A 63 10.91 6.70 -18.20
N LEU A 64 10.09 7.27 -19.10
CA LEU A 64 10.53 8.31 -20.03
C LEU A 64 11.01 9.56 -19.30
N ALA A 65 10.28 10.02 -18.28
CA ALA A 65 10.66 11.21 -17.51
C ALA A 65 12.00 11.02 -16.77
N VAL A 66 12.19 9.87 -16.12
CA VAL A 66 13.45 9.54 -15.42
C VAL A 66 14.59 9.38 -16.40
N TRP A 67 14.36 8.70 -17.52
CA TRP A 67 15.39 8.49 -18.55
C TRP A 67 15.83 9.81 -19.19
N LEU A 68 14.90 10.66 -19.64
CA LEU A 68 15.22 11.97 -20.22
C LEU A 68 15.97 12.88 -19.22
N ALA A 69 15.59 12.85 -17.94
CA ALA A 69 16.30 13.59 -16.92
C ALA A 69 17.71 13.03 -16.69
N GLY A 70 17.86 11.70 -16.70
CA GLY A 70 19.15 11.01 -16.60
C GLY A 70 20.10 11.31 -17.76
N ASP A 71 19.56 11.42 -18.98
CA ASP A 71 20.31 11.77 -20.19
C ASP A 71 20.88 13.19 -20.14
N ILE A 72 20.17 14.13 -19.48
CA ILE A 72 20.71 15.47 -19.19
C ILE A 72 21.81 15.40 -18.13
N ALA A 73 21.53 14.74 -17.00
CA ALA A 73 22.50 14.50 -15.93
C ALA A 73 22.04 13.33 -15.05
N PRO A 74 22.93 12.40 -14.66
CA PRO A 74 22.55 11.27 -13.82
C PRO A 74 21.88 11.67 -12.50
N LEU A 75 22.32 12.79 -11.90
CA LEU A 75 21.70 13.33 -10.68
C LEU A 75 20.27 13.82 -10.92
N ALA A 76 19.96 14.42 -12.07
CA ALA A 76 18.62 14.87 -12.40
C ALA A 76 17.65 13.69 -12.54
N GLY A 77 18.09 12.59 -13.18
CA GLY A 77 17.34 11.33 -13.18
C GLY A 77 17.08 10.80 -11.76
N GLY A 78 18.09 10.85 -10.89
CA GLY A 78 17.97 10.56 -9.46
C GLY A 78 16.91 11.39 -8.73
N VAL A 79 16.89 12.71 -8.94
CA VAL A 79 15.92 13.62 -8.31
C VAL A 79 14.50 13.35 -8.78
N VAL A 80 14.30 13.16 -10.09
CA VAL A 80 12.97 12.82 -10.65
C VAL A 80 12.49 11.47 -10.12
N ALA A 81 13.37 10.47 -10.09
CA ALA A 81 13.07 9.15 -9.53
C ALA A 81 12.66 9.22 -8.05
N ALA A 82 13.37 10.01 -7.25
CA ALA A 82 13.05 10.22 -5.84
C ALA A 82 11.70 10.93 -5.65
N GLY A 83 11.41 11.96 -6.45
CA GLY A 83 10.13 12.66 -6.41
C GLY A 83 8.94 11.77 -6.79
N VAL A 84 9.12 10.92 -7.81
CA VAL A 84 8.08 9.95 -8.19
C VAL A 84 7.91 8.89 -7.09
N LEU A 85 8.99 8.28 -6.61
CA LEU A 85 8.91 7.25 -5.57
C LEU A 85 8.27 7.81 -4.29
N PHE A 86 8.65 9.02 -3.88
CA PHE A 86 8.02 9.79 -2.80
C PHE A 86 6.51 9.88 -2.99
N SER A 87 6.03 10.22 -4.19
CA SER A 87 4.59 10.29 -4.46
C SER A 87 3.85 8.94 -4.53
N THR A 88 4.57 7.82 -4.47
CA THR A 88 3.95 6.48 -4.47
C THR A 88 3.82 5.88 -3.07
N VAL A 89 4.56 6.41 -2.10
CA VAL A 89 4.65 5.90 -0.72
C VAL A 89 4.09 6.91 0.27
N SER A 90 3.34 6.46 1.28
CA SER A 90 2.60 7.36 2.19
C SER A 90 2.55 6.85 3.64
N LEU A 91 3.69 6.58 4.27
CA LEU A 91 3.72 5.95 5.61
C LEU A 91 3.30 6.93 6.70
N ARG A 92 3.76 8.18 6.63
CA ARG A 92 3.41 9.20 7.63
C ARG A 92 1.91 9.45 7.64
N LEU A 93 1.31 9.70 6.48
CA LEU A 93 -0.13 9.94 6.38
C LEU A 93 -0.93 8.71 6.84
N LEU A 94 -0.50 7.51 6.45
CA LEU A 94 -1.14 6.26 6.86
C LEU A 94 -1.22 6.12 8.38
N CYS A 95 -0.09 6.28 9.07
CA CYS A 95 -0.02 6.15 10.53
C CYS A 95 -0.80 7.26 11.24
N ALA A 96 -0.74 8.50 10.72
CA ALA A 96 -1.48 9.62 11.28
C ALA A 96 -2.99 9.41 11.17
N THR A 97 -3.48 9.07 9.97
CA THR A 97 -4.92 8.83 9.73
C THR A 97 -5.45 7.68 10.58
N ALA A 98 -4.68 6.60 10.76
CA ALA A 98 -5.07 5.51 11.65
C ALA A 98 -5.13 5.94 13.12
N SER A 99 -4.17 6.75 13.57
CA SER A 99 -4.15 7.26 14.95
C SER A 99 -5.35 8.18 15.21
N ASP A 100 -5.67 9.08 14.29
CA ASP A 100 -6.80 9.99 14.39
C ASP A 100 -8.13 9.23 14.53
N VAL A 101 -8.34 8.18 13.71
CA VAL A 101 -9.53 7.32 13.81
C VAL A 101 -9.61 6.66 15.19
N LEU A 102 -8.49 6.14 15.72
CA LEU A 102 -8.44 5.47 17.02
C LEU A 102 -8.80 6.43 18.16
N GLU A 103 -8.21 7.62 18.20
CA GLU A 103 -8.45 8.63 19.24
C GLU A 103 -9.91 9.10 19.26
N GLN A 104 -10.51 9.27 18.08
CA GLN A 104 -11.90 9.67 17.95
C GLN A 104 -12.86 8.59 18.44
N THR A 105 -12.49 7.30 18.46
CA THR A 105 -13.41 6.23 18.92
C THR A 105 -13.85 6.36 20.38
N ASP A 106 -13.07 7.07 21.21
CA ASP A 106 -13.39 7.28 22.62
C ASP A 106 -14.07 8.64 22.90
N THR A 107 -14.07 9.56 21.93
CA THR A 107 -14.53 10.96 22.11
C THR A 107 -15.64 11.38 21.14
N ASP A 108 -15.53 11.01 19.86
CA ASP A 108 -16.49 11.29 18.80
C ASP A 108 -16.57 10.11 17.82
N LEU A 109 -17.42 9.13 18.14
CA LEU A 109 -17.60 7.96 17.29
C LEU A 109 -18.16 8.30 15.90
N ALA A 110 -18.92 9.39 15.76
CA ALA A 110 -19.44 9.80 14.46
C ALA A 110 -18.29 10.31 13.57
N GLY A 111 -17.43 11.18 14.11
CA GLY A 111 -16.18 11.60 13.48
C GLY A 111 -15.28 10.41 13.13
N ALA A 112 -15.11 9.46 14.07
CA ALA A 112 -14.27 8.28 13.84
C ALA A 112 -14.76 7.43 12.66
N ARG A 113 -16.08 7.29 12.50
CA ARG A 113 -16.70 6.56 11.37
C ARG A 113 -16.51 7.30 10.05
N GLU A 114 -16.55 8.63 10.05
CA GLU A 114 -16.28 9.45 8.86
C GLU A 114 -14.80 9.38 8.48
N ALA A 115 -13.88 9.56 9.43
CA ALA A 115 -12.45 9.44 9.22
C ALA A 115 -12.05 8.03 8.74
N LEU A 116 -12.72 6.99 9.22
CA LEU A 116 -12.49 5.61 8.77
C LEU A 116 -12.80 5.43 7.27
N LEU A 117 -13.71 6.21 6.69
CA LEU A 117 -13.99 6.14 5.25
C LEU A 117 -12.75 6.52 4.43
N ALA A 118 -11.99 7.52 4.88
CA ALA A 118 -10.75 7.93 4.22
C ALA A 118 -9.64 6.86 4.33
N LEU A 119 -9.59 6.13 5.44
CA LEU A 119 -8.58 5.09 5.69
C LEU A 119 -8.90 3.75 5.02
N ALA A 120 -10.18 3.34 5.05
CA ALA A 120 -10.60 1.97 4.73
C ALA A 120 -11.57 1.88 3.53
N GLY A 121 -12.01 3.03 2.97
CA GLY A 121 -12.94 3.07 1.84
C GLY A 121 -14.27 2.34 2.09
N ARG A 122 -14.64 2.10 3.36
CA ARG A 122 -15.80 1.29 3.76
C ARG A 122 -16.82 2.09 4.53
N ASN A 123 -18.09 1.76 4.32
CA ASN A 123 -19.17 2.32 5.12
C ASN A 123 -19.04 1.83 6.58
N ALA A 124 -18.97 2.78 7.51
CA ALA A 124 -18.79 2.55 8.94
C ALA A 124 -20.02 2.92 9.79
N THR A 125 -21.14 3.31 9.17
CA THR A 125 -22.33 3.87 9.86
C THR A 125 -22.80 3.01 11.04
N ASP A 126 -22.81 1.69 10.88
CA ASP A 126 -23.33 0.75 11.90
C ASP A 126 -22.23 0.12 12.77
N LEU A 127 -20.97 0.51 12.61
CA LEU A 127 -19.86 -0.09 13.36
C LEU A 127 -19.79 0.45 14.78
N SER A 128 -19.69 -0.43 15.78
CA SER A 128 -19.37 0.00 17.16
C SER A 128 -17.94 0.53 17.25
N ALA A 129 -17.60 1.27 18.31
CA ALA A 129 -16.25 1.80 18.54
C ALA A 129 -15.16 0.72 18.41
N ALA A 130 -15.39 -0.46 18.99
CA ALA A 130 -14.46 -1.59 18.88
C ALA A 130 -14.29 -2.11 17.44
N HIS A 131 -15.35 -2.12 16.62
CA HIS A 131 -15.24 -2.48 15.21
C HIS A 131 -14.60 -1.38 14.35
N VAL A 132 -14.74 -0.10 14.74
CA VAL A 132 -14.00 1.00 14.10
C VAL A 132 -12.50 0.87 14.41
N ARG A 133 -12.12 0.54 15.65
CA ARG A 133 -10.73 0.25 16.00
C ARG A 133 -10.18 -0.97 15.25
N SER A 134 -10.96 -2.05 15.17
CA SER A 134 -10.62 -3.21 14.32
C SER A 134 -10.35 -2.77 12.89
N ALA A 135 -11.27 -1.98 12.31
CA ALA A 135 -11.14 -1.45 10.96
C ALA A 135 -9.83 -0.69 10.75
N ALA A 136 -9.49 0.19 11.68
CA ALA A 136 -8.29 1.01 11.59
C ALA A 136 -7.03 0.14 11.64
N VAL A 137 -7.00 -0.87 12.51
CA VAL A 137 -5.87 -1.82 12.63
C VAL A 137 -5.77 -2.73 11.40
N GLU A 138 -6.89 -3.19 10.86
CA GLU A 138 -6.95 -3.92 9.59
C GLU A 138 -6.36 -3.08 8.45
N SER A 139 -6.91 -1.89 8.25
CA SER A 139 -6.55 -1.01 7.14
C SER A 139 -5.13 -0.47 7.24
N VAL A 140 -4.62 -0.17 8.44
CA VAL A 140 -3.23 0.28 8.59
C VAL A 140 -2.23 -0.83 8.22
N ALA A 141 -2.55 -2.09 8.49
CA ALA A 141 -1.72 -3.23 8.10
C ALA A 141 -1.80 -3.52 6.59
N GLU A 142 -3.01 -3.54 6.04
CA GLU A 142 -3.25 -3.77 4.61
C GLU A 142 -2.61 -2.66 3.76
N ASN A 143 -2.89 -1.40 4.07
CA ASN A 143 -2.34 -0.25 3.35
C ASN A 143 -0.83 -0.08 3.53
N LEU A 144 -0.22 -0.62 4.59
CA LEU A 144 1.25 -0.71 4.66
C LEU A 144 1.78 -1.57 3.51
N SER A 145 1.08 -2.66 3.16
CA SER A 145 1.46 -3.50 2.05
C SER A 145 1.31 -2.78 0.72
N ASP A 146 0.09 -2.33 0.43
CA ASP A 146 -0.28 -1.78 -0.88
C ASP A 146 0.36 -0.41 -1.10
N GLY A 147 0.30 0.43 -0.08
CA GLY A 147 0.67 1.84 -0.16
C GLY A 147 2.13 2.15 0.08
N PHE A 148 2.94 1.19 0.56
CA PHE A 148 4.32 1.45 0.95
C PHE A 148 5.29 0.32 0.60
N VAL A 149 5.04 -0.90 1.08
CA VAL A 149 5.96 -2.03 0.85
C VAL A 149 5.98 -2.43 -0.62
N ALA A 150 4.82 -2.52 -1.29
CA ALA A 150 4.74 -2.97 -2.67
C ALA A 150 5.50 -2.08 -3.67
N PRO A 151 5.35 -0.73 -3.65
CA PRO A 151 6.16 0.15 -4.50
C PRO A 151 7.67 0.02 -4.25
N LEU A 152 8.11 -0.05 -2.98
CA LEU A 152 9.53 -0.20 -2.63
C LEU A 152 10.11 -1.55 -3.05
N VAL A 153 9.36 -2.64 -2.87
CA VAL A 153 9.76 -3.98 -3.31
C VAL A 153 9.83 -4.04 -4.83
N GLY A 154 8.87 -3.48 -5.55
CA GLY A 154 8.90 -3.39 -7.01
C GLY A 154 10.11 -2.61 -7.52
N PHE A 155 10.40 -1.46 -6.89
CA PHE A 155 11.60 -0.69 -7.18
C PHE A 155 12.87 -1.53 -6.96
N GLY A 156 12.99 -2.17 -5.81
CA GLY A 156 14.17 -2.97 -5.47
C GLY A 156 14.39 -4.17 -6.39
N ILE A 157 13.33 -4.94 -6.69
CA ILE A 157 13.39 -6.06 -7.63
C ILE A 157 13.82 -5.57 -9.01
N ALA A 158 13.28 -4.46 -9.49
CA ALA A 158 13.64 -3.91 -10.80
C ALA A 158 15.08 -3.40 -10.85
N VAL A 159 15.63 -2.83 -9.76
CA VAL A 159 17.07 -2.51 -9.67
C VAL A 159 17.90 -3.79 -9.75
N ILE A 160 17.56 -4.81 -8.97
CA ILE A 160 18.28 -6.10 -8.96
C ILE A 160 18.18 -6.81 -10.30
N VAL A 161 17.07 -6.69 -11.02
CA VAL A 161 16.96 -7.28 -12.35
C VAL A 161 17.71 -6.38 -13.33
N ALA A 162 17.24 -5.16 -13.60
CA ALA A 162 17.81 -4.34 -14.66
C ALA A 162 19.29 -3.97 -14.48
N GLY A 163 19.78 -3.84 -13.24
CA GLY A 163 21.15 -3.45 -12.93
C GLY A 163 22.23 -4.41 -13.43
N TRP A 164 21.88 -5.68 -13.74
CA TRP A 164 22.85 -6.65 -14.27
C TRP A 164 23.06 -6.53 -15.77
N TRP A 165 22.11 -5.92 -16.49
CA TRP A 165 22.07 -5.94 -17.96
C TRP A 165 22.05 -4.55 -18.60
N PHE A 166 21.71 -3.49 -17.84
CA PHE A 166 21.46 -2.16 -18.39
C PHE A 166 22.28 -1.07 -17.68
N SER A 167 22.36 0.11 -18.31
CA SER A 167 23.01 1.28 -17.72
C SER A 167 22.27 1.76 -16.46
N LEU A 168 22.91 2.62 -15.68
CA LEU A 168 22.34 3.16 -14.45
C LEU A 168 21.04 3.93 -14.71
N GLU A 169 20.98 4.70 -15.80
CA GLU A 169 19.84 5.52 -16.18
C GLU A 169 18.64 4.64 -16.56
N VAL A 170 18.88 3.62 -17.37
CA VAL A 170 17.84 2.64 -17.77
C VAL A 170 17.37 1.83 -16.57
N THR A 171 18.29 1.41 -15.70
CA THR A 171 17.97 0.70 -14.46
C THR A 171 17.09 1.53 -13.55
N LEU A 172 17.43 2.80 -13.35
CA LEU A 172 16.67 3.69 -12.48
C LEU A 172 15.29 4.00 -13.08
N ALA A 173 15.22 4.26 -14.40
CA ALA A 173 13.95 4.45 -15.10
C ALA A 173 13.04 3.23 -14.96
N ALA A 174 13.57 2.02 -15.16
CA ALA A 174 12.83 0.77 -14.99
C ALA A 174 12.37 0.56 -13.54
N ALA A 175 13.22 0.87 -12.56
CA ALA A 175 12.89 0.73 -11.14
C ALA A 175 11.77 1.67 -10.69
N THR A 176 11.86 2.95 -11.06
CA THR A 176 10.81 3.92 -10.76
C THR A 176 9.52 3.60 -11.50
N ALA A 177 9.61 3.13 -12.75
CA ALA A 177 8.46 2.68 -13.53
C ALA A 177 7.76 1.48 -12.88
N ALA A 178 8.51 0.52 -12.32
CA ALA A 178 7.94 -0.61 -11.59
C ALA A 178 7.18 -0.15 -10.34
N ALA A 179 7.73 0.78 -9.56
CA ALA A 179 7.03 1.36 -8.40
C ALA A 179 5.73 2.07 -8.81
N ALA A 180 5.78 2.89 -9.86
CA ALA A 180 4.60 3.60 -10.39
C ALA A 180 3.55 2.63 -10.96
N TRP A 181 3.99 1.57 -11.65
CA TRP A 181 3.11 0.53 -12.18
C TRP A 181 2.35 -0.18 -11.06
N ILE A 182 3.04 -0.65 -10.01
CA ILE A 182 2.43 -1.32 -8.86
C ILE A 182 1.42 -0.38 -8.18
N LYS A 183 1.83 0.87 -7.90
CA LYS A 183 0.93 1.85 -7.28
C LYS A 183 -0.32 2.12 -8.13
N ALA A 184 -0.17 2.17 -9.45
CA ALA A 184 -1.29 2.31 -10.37
C ALA A 184 -2.22 1.09 -10.35
N VAL A 185 -1.68 -0.14 -10.28
CA VAL A 185 -2.47 -1.37 -10.10
C VAL A 185 -3.28 -1.30 -8.79
N ASN A 186 -2.65 -0.99 -7.66
CA ASN A 186 -3.35 -0.89 -6.36
C ASN A 186 -4.41 0.24 -6.37
N THR A 187 -4.11 1.35 -7.04
CA THR A 187 -5.06 2.46 -7.17
C THR A 187 -6.27 2.06 -8.02
N MET A 188 -6.07 1.27 -9.07
CA MET A 188 -7.18 0.74 -9.85
C MET A 188 -8.03 -0.25 -9.05
N ASP A 189 -7.41 -1.14 -8.28
CA ASP A 189 -8.17 -2.08 -7.46
C ASP A 189 -9.02 -1.36 -6.41
N SER A 190 -8.46 -0.41 -5.66
CA SER A 190 -9.20 0.36 -4.66
C SER A 190 -10.34 1.20 -5.25
N MET A 191 -10.25 1.63 -6.51
CA MET A 191 -11.31 2.43 -7.15
C MET A 191 -12.40 1.59 -7.82
N VAL A 192 -12.03 0.54 -8.55
CA VAL A 192 -12.98 -0.23 -9.37
C VAL A 192 -13.06 -1.71 -9.03
N GLY A 193 -12.07 -2.29 -8.33
CA GLY A 193 -11.88 -3.71 -8.06
C GLY A 193 -12.93 -4.41 -7.17
N TYR A 194 -14.05 -3.76 -6.89
CA TYR A 194 -15.12 -4.33 -6.08
C TYR A 194 -15.80 -5.51 -6.77
N ARG A 195 -16.08 -6.59 -6.01
CA ARG A 195 -16.79 -7.78 -6.51
C ARG A 195 -18.17 -7.48 -7.11
N SER A 196 -18.84 -6.43 -6.63
CA SER A 196 -20.13 -5.96 -7.14
C SER A 196 -20.03 -5.26 -8.50
N LYS A 197 -18.83 -4.89 -8.95
CA LYS A 197 -18.58 -4.14 -10.19
C LYS A 197 -17.89 -5.05 -11.22
N PRO A 198 -18.59 -5.58 -12.24
CA PRO A 198 -17.96 -6.45 -13.24
C PRO A 198 -16.81 -5.80 -14.02
N VAL A 199 -16.80 -4.46 -14.14
CA VAL A 199 -15.70 -3.69 -14.73
C VAL A 199 -14.42 -3.74 -13.89
N GLY A 200 -14.53 -3.97 -12.58
CA GLY A 200 -13.40 -4.12 -11.66
C GLY A 200 -12.65 -5.43 -11.76
N TRP A 201 -13.21 -6.44 -12.43
CA TRP A 201 -12.70 -7.80 -12.35
C TRP A 201 -11.23 -7.93 -12.76
N GLY A 202 -10.82 -7.23 -13.82
CA GLY A 202 -9.43 -7.26 -14.29
C GLY A 202 -8.46 -6.60 -13.31
N ALA A 203 -8.87 -5.47 -12.71
CA ALA A 203 -8.06 -4.75 -11.72
C ALA A 203 -7.81 -5.61 -10.48
N ALA A 204 -8.87 -6.20 -9.92
CA ALA A 204 -8.76 -7.06 -8.74
C ALA A 204 -7.91 -8.31 -8.96
N ARG A 205 -7.97 -8.90 -10.17
CA ARG A 205 -7.14 -10.08 -10.48
C ARG A 205 -5.68 -9.73 -10.71
N LEU A 206 -5.41 -8.58 -11.33
CA LEU A 206 -4.05 -8.11 -11.51
C LEU A 206 -3.44 -7.73 -10.17
N ASP A 207 -4.19 -7.05 -9.31
CA ASP A 207 -3.76 -6.73 -7.94
C ASP A 207 -3.46 -7.98 -7.12
N ASP A 208 -4.38 -8.96 -7.08
CA ASP A 208 -4.19 -10.24 -6.41
C ASP A 208 -2.90 -10.98 -6.89
N LEU A 209 -2.52 -10.81 -8.16
CA LEU A 209 -1.28 -11.38 -8.69
C LEU A 209 -0.05 -10.59 -8.23
N VAL A 210 -0.07 -9.27 -8.40
CA VAL A 210 1.05 -8.37 -8.11
C VAL A 210 1.36 -8.34 -6.62
N MET A 211 0.33 -8.34 -5.78
CA MET A 211 0.43 -8.22 -4.33
C MET A 211 0.82 -9.52 -3.63
N TRP A 212 1.03 -10.61 -4.37
CA TRP A 212 1.42 -11.88 -3.77
C TRP A 212 2.75 -11.79 -2.99
N ILE A 213 3.81 -11.28 -3.62
CA ILE A 213 5.11 -11.12 -2.94
C ILE A 213 5.02 -10.01 -1.88
N PRO A 214 4.56 -8.78 -2.19
CA PRO A 214 4.52 -7.69 -1.22
C PRO A 214 3.77 -8.03 0.06
N ALA A 215 2.58 -8.63 0.00
CA ALA A 215 1.79 -8.95 1.20
C ALA A 215 2.52 -9.87 2.18
N ARG A 216 3.30 -10.83 1.66
CA ARG A 216 4.10 -11.76 2.48
C ARG A 216 5.32 -11.08 3.06
N LEU A 217 5.99 -10.22 2.30
CA LEU A 217 7.09 -9.40 2.80
C LEU A 217 6.62 -8.41 3.86
N THR A 218 5.43 -7.83 3.71
CA THR A 218 4.81 -6.96 4.72
C THR A 218 4.54 -7.74 6.01
N ALA A 219 4.00 -8.96 5.93
CA ALA A 219 3.82 -9.81 7.11
C ALA A 219 5.15 -10.09 7.83
N LEU A 220 6.21 -10.41 7.09
CA LEU A 220 7.55 -10.60 7.67
C LEU A 220 8.10 -9.33 8.31
N ALA A 221 7.91 -8.16 7.67
CA ALA A 221 8.31 -6.87 8.23
C ALA A 221 7.56 -6.53 9.51
N ILE A 222 6.25 -6.82 9.58
CA ILE A 222 5.44 -6.66 10.80
C ILE A 222 5.96 -7.56 11.92
N SER A 223 6.24 -8.83 11.65
CA SER A 223 6.84 -9.74 12.64
C SER A 223 8.21 -9.27 13.13
N ALA A 224 9.08 -8.84 12.21
CA ALA A 224 10.38 -8.28 12.56
C ALA A 224 10.23 -7.01 13.42
N ALA A 225 9.30 -6.13 13.09
CA ALA A 225 8.99 -4.93 13.88
C ALA A 225 8.41 -5.24 15.27
N ALA A 226 7.68 -6.36 15.39
CA ALA A 226 7.21 -6.89 16.67
C ALA A 226 8.30 -7.62 17.48
N LEU A 227 9.53 -7.73 16.94
CA LEU A 227 10.67 -8.43 17.54
C LEU A 227 10.36 -9.90 17.87
N SER A 228 9.49 -10.54 17.08
CA SER A 228 9.13 -11.94 17.24
C SER A 228 8.80 -12.59 15.89
N PRO A 229 9.26 -13.83 15.63
CA PRO A 229 8.88 -14.59 14.45
C PRO A 229 7.48 -15.23 14.57
N ASP A 230 6.91 -15.31 15.77
CA ASP A 230 5.64 -16.01 16.02
C ASP A 230 4.41 -15.38 15.35
N PRO A 231 4.27 -14.04 15.21
CA PRO A 231 3.08 -13.44 14.64
C PRO A 231 2.80 -13.88 13.19
N VAL A 232 3.81 -13.99 12.33
CA VAL A 232 3.60 -14.44 10.94
C VAL A 232 3.24 -15.93 10.88
N LEU A 233 3.84 -16.75 11.75
CA LEU A 233 3.55 -18.18 11.85
C LEU A 233 2.16 -18.48 12.41
N THR A 234 1.68 -17.61 13.30
CA THR A 234 0.35 -17.68 13.89
C THR A 234 -0.69 -17.09 12.94
N GLY A 235 -0.44 -15.89 12.43
CA GLY A 235 -1.31 -15.13 11.52
C GLY A 235 -1.59 -15.86 10.20
N ARG A 236 -0.63 -16.64 9.67
CA ARG A 236 -0.85 -17.43 8.43
C ARG A 236 -2.06 -18.36 8.49
N ARG A 237 -2.50 -18.76 9.70
CA ARG A 237 -3.70 -19.61 9.92
C ARG A 237 -4.99 -18.90 9.51
N TRP A 238 -5.01 -17.56 9.56
CA TRP A 238 -6.16 -16.71 9.24
C TRP A 238 -5.96 -15.92 7.94
N ALA A 239 -4.75 -15.91 7.37
CA ALA A 239 -4.39 -15.09 6.22
C ALA A 239 -5.23 -15.33 4.94
N ARG A 240 -5.93 -16.47 4.86
CA ARG A 240 -6.83 -16.81 3.74
C ARG A 240 -8.31 -16.56 4.02
N LEU A 241 -8.67 -16.02 5.18
CA LEU A 241 -10.07 -15.73 5.52
C LEU A 241 -10.61 -14.51 4.75
N PRO A 242 -9.84 -13.43 4.53
CA PRO A 242 -10.30 -12.34 3.67
C PRO A 242 -10.51 -12.78 2.22
N ALA A 243 -11.32 -11.99 1.51
CA ALA A 243 -11.71 -12.25 0.13
C ALA A 243 -10.52 -12.26 -0.86
N SER A 244 -9.52 -11.40 -0.62
CA SER A 244 -8.25 -11.39 -1.35
C SER A 244 -7.29 -12.41 -0.70
N PRO A 245 -6.54 -13.20 -1.50
CA PRO A 245 -5.49 -14.10 -1.02
C PRO A 245 -4.30 -13.39 -0.37
N ASN A 246 -4.21 -12.06 -0.47
CA ASN A 246 -3.07 -11.26 -0.03
C ASN A 246 -3.37 -10.43 1.22
N ALA A 247 -4.50 -9.72 1.23
CA ALA A 247 -4.89 -8.79 2.30
C ALA A 247 -4.77 -9.40 3.72
N GLY A 248 -5.12 -10.67 3.87
CA GLY A 248 -5.07 -11.34 5.17
C GLY A 248 -3.66 -11.55 5.74
N TRP A 249 -2.60 -11.54 4.94
CA TRP A 249 -1.24 -11.75 5.44
C TRP A 249 -0.77 -10.65 6.40
N PRO A 250 -0.75 -9.36 6.01
CA PRO A 250 -0.37 -8.30 6.94
C PRO A 250 -1.37 -8.17 8.09
N MET A 251 -2.68 -8.19 7.82
CA MET A 251 -3.72 -8.04 8.84
C MET A 251 -3.66 -9.13 9.92
N ALA A 252 -3.62 -10.41 9.51
CA ALA A 252 -3.60 -11.52 10.46
C ALA A 252 -2.30 -11.58 11.25
N THR A 253 -1.19 -11.15 10.66
CA THR A 253 0.10 -11.05 11.35
C THR A 253 0.07 -9.95 12.40
N LEU A 254 -0.52 -8.78 12.10
CA LEU A 254 -0.67 -7.72 13.09
C LEU A 254 -1.66 -8.12 14.20
N ALA A 255 -2.77 -8.78 13.86
CA ALA A 255 -3.70 -9.35 14.84
C ALA A 255 -3.00 -10.31 15.80
N ALA A 256 -2.15 -11.20 15.27
CA ALA A 256 -1.35 -12.12 16.06
C ALA A 256 -0.31 -11.41 16.94
N ALA A 257 0.35 -10.36 16.43
CA ALA A 257 1.34 -9.59 17.17
C ALA A 257 0.73 -8.83 18.35
N LEU A 258 -0.50 -8.36 18.20
CA LEU A 258 -1.24 -7.64 19.24
C LEU A 258 -2.02 -8.57 20.17
N GLY A 259 -2.28 -9.82 19.77
CA GLY A 259 -3.14 -10.74 20.52
C GLY A 259 -4.63 -10.36 20.47
N VAL A 260 -5.07 -9.60 19.46
CA VAL A 260 -6.44 -9.08 19.34
C VAL A 260 -7.20 -9.77 18.21
N ARG A 261 -8.54 -9.66 18.26
CA ARG A 261 -9.45 -10.06 17.19
C ARG A 261 -9.63 -8.90 16.21
N LEU A 262 -9.46 -9.17 14.92
CA LEU A 262 -9.83 -8.24 13.86
C LEU A 262 -11.00 -8.80 13.08
N GLU A 263 -12.04 -8.00 12.88
CA GLU A 263 -13.32 -8.47 12.38
C GLU A 263 -13.95 -7.48 11.41
N LYS A 264 -14.30 -7.99 10.24
CA LYS A 264 -15.20 -7.34 9.28
C LYS A 264 -16.55 -8.07 9.34
N PRO A 265 -17.56 -7.52 10.04
CA PRO A 265 -18.84 -8.18 10.26
C PRO A 265 -19.47 -8.69 8.95
N GLY A 266 -19.92 -9.95 8.96
CA GLY A 266 -20.52 -10.61 7.79
C GLY A 266 -19.52 -11.07 6.70
N HIS A 267 -18.22 -10.84 6.89
CA HIS A 267 -17.19 -11.22 5.91
C HIS A 267 -16.13 -12.16 6.49
N TYR A 268 -15.41 -11.74 7.52
CA TYR A 268 -14.35 -12.55 8.15
C TYR A 268 -14.06 -12.10 9.58
N THR A 269 -13.43 -13.00 10.33
CA THR A 269 -12.91 -12.76 11.69
C THR A 269 -11.52 -13.39 11.81
N LEU A 270 -10.50 -12.58 12.05
CA LEU A 270 -9.12 -12.99 12.32
C LEU A 270 -8.93 -13.09 13.82
N ASN A 271 -8.31 -14.18 14.31
CA ASN A 271 -8.13 -14.44 15.74
C ASN A 271 -9.43 -14.39 16.56
N SER A 272 -10.42 -15.20 16.18
CA SER A 272 -11.79 -15.17 16.71
C SER A 272 -11.92 -15.40 18.23
N VAL A 273 -10.91 -15.99 18.87
CA VAL A 273 -10.88 -16.28 20.31
C VAL A 273 -10.49 -15.09 21.17
N ALA A 274 -9.91 -14.04 20.58
CA ALA A 274 -9.51 -12.84 21.27
C ALA A 274 -10.64 -11.80 21.33
N ALA A 275 -10.41 -10.74 22.12
CA ALA A 275 -11.28 -9.57 22.14
C ALA A 275 -10.94 -8.60 20.99
N LEU A 276 -11.91 -7.78 20.57
CA LEU A 276 -11.66 -6.66 19.65
C LEU A 276 -10.70 -5.65 20.28
N PRO A 277 -9.91 -4.91 19.49
CA PRO A 277 -8.88 -4.03 20.02
C PRO A 277 -9.44 -2.85 20.82
N THR A 278 -8.74 -2.54 21.90
CA THR A 278 -8.78 -1.27 22.62
C THR A 278 -8.03 -0.19 21.84
N THR A 279 -8.22 1.08 22.23
CA THR A 279 -7.50 2.21 21.64
C THR A 279 -5.98 2.08 21.82
N ALA A 280 -5.55 1.64 23.00
CA ALA A 280 -4.13 1.41 23.30
C ALA A 280 -3.51 0.31 22.42
N GLU A 281 -4.21 -0.81 22.22
CA GLU A 281 -3.76 -1.87 21.31
C GLU A 281 -3.73 -1.38 19.85
N GLY A 282 -4.69 -0.55 19.46
CA GLY A 282 -4.70 0.11 18.16
C GLY A 282 -3.44 0.95 17.92
N HIS A 283 -3.10 1.85 18.85
CA HIS A 283 -1.89 2.67 18.75
C HIS A 283 -0.61 1.84 18.77
N HIS A 284 -0.57 0.76 19.56
CA HIS A 284 0.53 -0.19 19.50
C HIS A 284 0.66 -0.83 18.11
N GLY A 285 -0.47 -1.18 17.48
CA GLY A 285 -0.52 -1.67 16.11
C GLY A 285 0.07 -0.67 15.11
N VAL A 286 -0.34 0.60 15.19
CA VAL A 286 0.20 1.69 14.36
C VAL A 286 1.72 1.84 14.56
N ALA A 287 2.21 1.75 15.80
CA ALA A 287 3.64 1.82 16.10
C ALA A 287 4.44 0.63 15.53
N ILE A 288 3.86 -0.58 15.51
CA ILE A 288 4.47 -1.74 14.81
C ILE A 288 4.52 -1.47 13.31
N VAL A 289 3.43 -0.98 12.71
CA VAL A 289 3.38 -0.65 11.28
C VAL A 289 4.40 0.41 10.89
N GLY A 290 4.51 1.50 11.67
CA GLY A 290 5.52 2.53 11.45
C GLY A 290 6.95 1.98 11.46
N ARG A 291 7.27 1.11 12.43
CA ARG A 291 8.57 0.41 12.48
C ARG A 291 8.78 -0.53 11.29
N ALA A 292 7.76 -1.29 10.90
CA ALA A 292 7.82 -2.19 9.75
C ALA A 292 8.06 -1.44 8.43
N GLY A 293 7.45 -0.25 8.26
CA GLY A 293 7.71 0.65 7.15
C GLY A 293 9.18 1.09 7.10
N TRP A 294 9.73 1.60 8.21
CA TRP A 294 11.14 1.99 8.28
C TRP A 294 12.10 0.82 8.04
N LEU A 295 11.83 -0.36 8.61
CA LEU A 295 12.61 -1.57 8.33
C LEU A 295 12.60 -1.89 6.83
N THR A 296 11.44 -1.84 6.18
CA THR A 296 11.32 -2.07 4.73
C THR A 296 12.14 -1.06 3.93
N ALA A 297 12.06 0.22 4.28
CA ALA A 297 12.80 1.28 3.60
C ALA A 297 14.32 1.09 3.72
N LEU A 298 14.81 0.80 4.93
CA LEU A 298 16.23 0.57 5.19
C LEU A 298 16.73 -0.70 4.50
N THR A 299 16.00 -1.80 4.60
CA THR A 299 16.36 -3.06 3.90
C THR A 299 16.37 -2.85 2.39
N THR A 300 15.39 -2.15 1.83
CA THR A 300 15.37 -1.84 0.40
C THR A 300 16.59 -0.99 0.02
N ALA A 301 16.89 0.08 0.76
CA ALA A 301 18.03 0.94 0.51
C ALA A 301 19.37 0.19 0.56
N VAL A 302 19.54 -0.74 1.50
CA VAL A 302 20.72 -1.61 1.58
C VAL A 302 20.80 -2.52 0.36
N ILE A 303 19.70 -3.21 0.02
CA ILE A 303 19.68 -4.17 -1.10
C ILE A 303 20.01 -3.49 -2.43
N VAL A 304 19.48 -2.29 -2.69
CA VAL A 304 19.73 -1.55 -3.95
C VAL A 304 21.02 -0.72 -3.92
N GLY A 305 21.73 -0.70 -2.78
CA GLY A 305 22.98 0.01 -2.59
C GLY A 305 24.22 -0.89 -2.71
N VAL A 306 24.05 -2.19 -2.55
CA VAL A 306 25.05 -3.25 -2.80
C VAL A 306 25.12 -3.53 -4.29
#